data_AF-A0A2A5B1D5-F1
#
_entry.id   AF-A0A2A5B1D5-F1
#
_cell.length_a   1.000
_cell.length_b   1.000
_cell.length_c   1.000
_cell.angle_alpha   90.00
_cell.angle_beta   90.00
_cell.angle_gamma   90.00
#
_symmetry.space_group_name_H-M   'P 1'
#
loop_
_entity.id
_entity.type
_entity.pdbx_description
1 polymer ?
#
loop_
_entity_poly.entity_id
_entity_poly.type
_entity_poly.pdbx_seq_one_letter_code
_entity_poly.pdbx_strand_id
1 'polypeptide(L)'
;MPQFDVSSFTSQLFWLALSFGCLYFLVSRFIAPKAESILTARNSCLEGNIHDANEYNNKTKLLEITRKERSKEVHASVEEKHQQVLRALEANFNEQMEELAGVLQKKTEKALSEVNSYIDKFHADEPNSCAHLAAFIIQKVTNKQADLKLLEKIHGRSK
;
A
#
# COMPACT_ATOMS: atom_id res chain seq x y z
N MET A 1 61.59 84.94 -25.37
CA MET A 1 62.17 84.18 -24.25
C MET A 1 62.96 83.02 -24.82
N PRO A 2 64.31 83.03 -24.74
CA PRO A 2 65.18 82.07 -25.40
C PRO A 2 65.36 80.82 -24.52
N GLN A 3 64.25 80.13 -24.23
CA GLN A 3 64.23 79.01 -23.26
C GLN A 3 63.90 77.66 -23.92
N PHE A 4 63.64 77.65 -25.23
CA PHE A 4 63.44 76.44 -26.03
C PHE A 4 64.75 76.07 -26.73
N ASP A 5 65.75 75.67 -25.97
CA ASP A 5 66.98 75.13 -26.56
C ASP A 5 66.76 73.67 -26.93
N VAL A 6 66.36 73.46 -28.20
CA VAL A 6 66.00 72.16 -28.79
C VAL A 6 67.14 71.14 -28.75
N SER A 7 68.38 71.59 -28.53
CA SER A 7 69.57 70.74 -28.50
C SER A 7 69.60 69.75 -27.32
N SER A 8 68.97 70.09 -26.19
CA SER A 8 68.95 69.25 -24.98
C SER A 8 67.84 68.18 -24.96
N PHE A 9 66.79 68.38 -25.76
CA PHE A 9 65.62 67.48 -25.80
C PHE A 9 65.98 66.09 -26.34
N THR A 10 66.92 66.00 -27.30
CA THR A 10 67.35 64.71 -27.86
C THR A 10 67.99 63.82 -26.80
N SER A 11 68.81 64.39 -25.91
CA SER A 11 69.46 63.62 -24.83
C SER A 11 68.45 63.17 -23.78
N GLN A 12 67.51 64.05 -23.40
CA GLN A 12 66.42 63.71 -22.48
C GLN A 12 65.54 62.58 -23.03
N LEU A 13 65.23 62.63 -24.33
CA LEU A 13 64.43 61.59 -25.00
C LEU A 13 65.17 60.24 -25.06
N PHE A 14 66.50 60.25 -25.26
CA PHE A 14 67.31 59.04 -25.22
C PHE A 14 67.28 58.38 -23.83
N TRP A 15 67.50 59.14 -22.76
CA TRP A 15 67.45 58.60 -21.39
C TRP A 15 66.03 58.18 -20.96
N LEU A 16 65.00 58.89 -21.44
CA LEU A 16 63.61 58.50 -21.26
C LEU A 16 63.34 57.15 -21.93
N ALA A 17 63.72 56.98 -23.20
CA ALA A 17 63.55 55.73 -23.92
C ALA A 17 64.33 54.58 -23.25
N LEU A 18 65.55 54.83 -22.78
CA LEU A 18 66.36 53.82 -22.11
C LEU A 18 65.75 53.39 -20.77
N SER A 19 65.34 54.34 -19.94
CA SER A 19 64.71 54.04 -18.64
C SER A 19 63.35 53.37 -18.80
N PHE A 20 62.52 53.85 -19.74
CA PHE A 20 61.22 53.25 -20.04
C PHE A 20 61.37 51.85 -20.64
N GLY A 21 62.34 51.63 -21.53
CA GLY A 21 62.66 50.30 -22.06
C GLY A 21 63.13 49.33 -20.98
N CYS A 22 63.99 49.78 -20.07
CA CYS A 22 64.43 48.98 -18.92
C CYS A 22 63.25 48.59 -18.02
N LEU A 23 62.38 49.55 -17.68
CA LEU A 23 61.19 49.30 -16.87
C LEU A 23 60.20 48.37 -17.58
N TYR A 24 59.97 48.58 -18.87
CA TYR A 24 59.09 47.74 -19.69
C TYR A 24 59.59 46.29 -19.71
N PHE A 25 60.89 46.08 -19.90
CA PHE A 25 61.49 44.76 -19.85
C PHE A 25 61.29 44.09 -18.48
N LEU A 26 61.47 44.84 -17.38
CA LEU A 26 61.25 44.33 -16.02
C LEU A 26 59.77 43.93 -15.81
N VAL A 27 58.82 44.77 -16.24
CA VAL A 27 57.38 44.49 -16.13
C VAL A 27 56.97 43.30 -16.97
N SER A 28 57.40 43.27 -18.23
CA SER A 28 57.13 42.18 -19.16
C SER A 28 57.67 40.85 -18.64
N ARG A 29 58.88 40.84 -18.08
CA ARG A 29 59.54 39.59 -17.68
C ARG A 29 59.21 39.11 -16.27
N PHE A 30 58.79 39.98 -15.36
CA PHE A 30 58.55 39.63 -13.96
C PHE A 30 57.11 39.84 -13.49
N ILE A 31 56.46 40.94 -13.87
CA ILE A 31 55.11 41.28 -13.37
C ILE A 31 54.04 40.55 -14.17
N ALA A 32 54.14 40.54 -15.50
CA ALA A 32 53.19 39.83 -16.37
C ALA A 32 53.08 38.32 -16.07
N PRO A 33 54.19 37.53 -15.96
CA PRO A 33 54.07 36.10 -15.67
C PRO A 33 53.51 35.82 -14.27
N LYS A 34 53.73 36.71 -13.29
CA LYS A 34 53.12 36.58 -11.96
C LYS A 34 51.61 36.75 -12.02
N ALA A 35 51.12 37.74 -12.77
CA ALA A 35 49.69 37.95 -12.96
C ALA A 35 49.04 36.78 -13.71
N GLU A 36 49.72 36.27 -14.75
CA GLU A 36 49.27 35.11 -15.51
C GLU A 36 49.19 33.86 -14.63
N SER A 37 50.21 33.58 -13.82
CA SER A 37 50.21 32.44 -12.89
C SER A 37 49.03 32.48 -11.91
N ILE A 38 48.71 33.66 -11.36
CA ILE A 38 47.56 33.84 -10.47
C ILE A 38 46.26 33.58 -11.21
N LEU A 39 46.12 34.12 -12.42
CA LEU A 39 44.91 33.94 -13.23
C LEU A 39 44.69 32.47 -13.60
N THR A 40 45.75 31.78 -14.05
CA THR A 40 45.71 30.35 -14.36
C THR A 40 45.35 29.53 -13.13
N ALA A 41 45.96 29.79 -11.97
CA ALA A 41 45.63 29.08 -10.73
C ALA A 41 44.15 29.23 -10.34
N ARG A 42 43.59 30.44 -10.51
CA ARG A 42 42.17 30.70 -10.27
C ARG A 42 41.28 29.97 -11.27
N ASN A 43 41.63 30.01 -12.56
CA ASN A 43 40.88 29.31 -13.59
C ASN A 43 40.89 27.80 -13.37
N SER A 44 42.04 27.21 -13.05
CA SER A 44 42.14 25.79 -12.73
C SER A 44 41.32 25.40 -11.50
N CYS A 45 41.29 26.24 -10.46
CA CYS A 45 40.43 26.03 -9.29
C CYS A 45 38.94 26.11 -9.67
N LEU A 46 38.55 27.08 -10.50
CA LEU A 46 37.18 27.21 -10.97
C LEU A 46 36.75 26.01 -11.82
N GLU A 47 37.59 25.59 -12.76
CA GLU A 47 37.35 24.39 -13.59
C GLU A 47 37.24 23.13 -12.73
N GLY A 48 38.12 22.97 -11.73
CA GLY A 48 38.03 21.87 -10.76
C GLY A 48 36.71 21.87 -9.99
N ASN A 49 36.31 23.02 -9.45
CA ASN A 49 35.02 23.15 -8.74
C ASN A 49 33.82 22.85 -9.64
N ILE A 50 33.85 23.29 -10.90
CA ILE A 50 32.79 22.99 -11.88
C ILE A 50 32.77 21.50 -12.20
N HIS A 51 33.93 20.87 -12.38
CA HIS A 51 34.04 19.44 -12.61
C HIS A 51 33.47 18.64 -11.44
N ASP A 52 33.90 18.94 -10.22
CA ASP A 52 33.43 18.29 -9.00
C ASP A 52 31.92 18.47 -8.82
N ALA A 53 31.41 19.69 -9.02
CA ALA A 53 29.97 19.96 -8.95
C ALA A 53 29.17 19.13 -9.97
N ASN A 54 29.68 18.99 -11.20
CA ASN A 54 29.03 18.17 -12.22
C ASN A 54 29.10 16.68 -11.87
N GLU A 55 30.23 16.21 -11.33
CA GLU A 55 30.40 14.83 -10.88
C GLU A 55 29.42 14.49 -9.75
N TYR A 56 29.31 15.35 -8.72
CA TYR A 56 28.35 15.20 -7.63
C TYR A 56 26.90 15.24 -8.13
N ASN A 57 26.58 16.12 -9.08
CA ASN A 57 25.25 16.18 -9.68
C ASN A 57 24.92 14.87 -10.43
N ASN A 58 25.87 14.34 -11.19
CA ASN A 58 25.69 13.07 -11.90
C ASN A 58 25.53 11.89 -10.93
N LYS A 59 26.36 11.82 -9.87
CA LYS A 59 26.22 10.81 -8.80
C LYS A 59 24.85 10.89 -8.13
N THR A 60 24.38 12.10 -7.83
CA THR A 60 23.05 12.34 -7.23
C THR A 60 21.94 11.87 -8.17
N LYS A 61 22.02 12.19 -9.46
CA LYS A 61 21.05 11.74 -10.47
C LYS A 61 21.00 10.22 -10.59
N LEU A 62 22.16 9.55 -10.58
CA LEU A 62 22.22 8.08 -10.57
C LEU A 62 21.58 7.50 -9.32
N LEU A 63 21.90 8.05 -8.14
CA LEU A 63 21.29 7.65 -6.87
C LEU A 63 19.77 7.82 -6.88
N GLU A 64 19.25 8.91 -7.44
CA GLU A 64 17.81 9.13 -7.60
C GLU A 64 17.16 8.09 -8.51
N ILE A 65 17.80 7.74 -9.63
CA ILE A 65 17.31 6.70 -10.54
C ILE A 65 17.24 5.36 -9.82
N THR A 66 18.33 4.92 -9.19
CA THR A 66 18.36 3.66 -8.43
C THR A 66 17.36 3.65 -7.28
N ARG A 67 17.17 4.78 -6.59
CA ARG A 67 16.15 4.90 -5.54
C ARG A 67 14.75 4.75 -6.10
N LYS A 68 14.44 5.37 -7.24
CA LYS A 68 13.14 5.25 -7.91
C LYS A 68 12.88 3.81 -8.37
N GLU A 69 13.89 3.14 -8.92
CA GLU A 69 13.80 1.72 -9.32
C GLU A 69 13.52 0.81 -8.13
N ARG A 70 14.30 0.94 -7.04
CA ARG A 70 14.05 0.19 -5.81
C ARG A 70 12.66 0.45 -5.24
N SER A 71 12.20 1.70 -5.27
CA SER A 71 10.84 2.03 -4.81
C SER A 71 9.77 1.35 -5.65
N LYS A 72 9.94 1.29 -6.98
CA LYS A 72 9.03 0.58 -7.87
C LYS A 72 9.00 -0.92 -7.59
N GLU A 73 10.17 -1.53 -7.38
CA GLU A 73 10.28 -2.95 -7.03
C GLU A 73 9.57 -3.25 -5.70
N VAL A 74 9.83 -2.45 -4.67
CA VAL A 74 9.15 -2.60 -3.36
C VAL A 74 7.64 -2.44 -3.52
N HIS A 75 7.15 -1.45 -4.27
CA HIS A 75 5.73 -1.29 -4.52
C HIS A 75 5.13 -2.49 -5.26
N ALA A 76 5.83 -3.04 -6.26
CA ALA A 76 5.38 -4.23 -6.98
C ALA A 76 5.29 -5.44 -6.04
N SER A 77 6.29 -5.67 -5.18
CA SER A 77 6.25 -6.75 -4.18
C SER A 77 5.16 -6.56 -3.14
N VAL A 78 4.91 -5.32 -2.68
CA VAL A 78 3.82 -5.01 -1.76
C VAL A 78 2.46 -5.31 -2.40
N GLU A 79 2.26 -4.90 -3.65
CA GLU A 79 1.03 -5.18 -4.40
C GLU A 79 0.84 -6.68 -4.61
N GLU A 80 1.88 -7.41 -4.98
CA GLU A 80 1.84 -8.87 -5.10
C GLU A 80 1.44 -9.53 -3.77
N LYS A 81 2.05 -9.11 -2.66
CA LYS A 81 1.70 -9.62 -1.33
C LYS A 81 0.28 -9.25 -0.92
N HIS A 82 -0.17 -8.05 -1.24
CA HIS A 82 -1.53 -7.62 -0.99
C HIS A 82 -2.53 -8.53 -1.73
N GLN A 83 -2.28 -8.78 -3.02
CA GLN A 83 -3.11 -9.70 -3.81
C GLN A 83 -3.05 -11.13 -3.29
N GLN A 84 -1.89 -11.63 -2.86
CA GLN A 84 -1.77 -12.96 -2.24
C GLN A 84 -2.61 -13.05 -0.96
N VAL A 85 -2.58 -12.02 -0.10
CA VAL A 85 -3.38 -11.97 1.12
C VAL A 85 -4.87 -11.91 0.80
N LEU A 86 -5.29 -11.09 -0.16
CA LEU A 86 -6.70 -11.03 -0.56
C LEU A 86 -7.21 -12.36 -1.11
N ARG A 87 -6.43 -13.03 -1.97
CA ARG A 87 -6.79 -14.36 -2.49
C ARG A 87 -6.86 -15.41 -1.38
N ALA A 88 -5.90 -15.41 -0.46
CA ALA A 88 -5.93 -16.32 0.68
C ALA A 88 -7.13 -16.04 1.58
N LEU A 89 -7.47 -14.77 1.81
CA LEU A 89 -8.64 -14.37 2.60
C LEU A 89 -9.94 -14.84 1.95
N GLU A 90 -10.09 -14.64 0.63
CA GLU A 90 -11.26 -15.08 -0.12
C GLU A 90 -11.40 -16.61 -0.11
N ALA A 91 -10.29 -17.35 -0.24
CA ALA A 91 -10.28 -18.80 -0.13
C ALA A 91 -10.73 -19.29 1.26
N ASN A 92 -10.16 -18.72 2.34
CA ASN A 92 -10.56 -19.04 3.71
C ASN A 92 -12.03 -18.67 3.98
N PHE A 93 -12.50 -17.54 3.43
CA PHE A 93 -13.88 -17.11 3.57
C PHE A 93 -14.84 -18.09 2.90
N ASN A 94 -14.53 -18.52 1.67
CA ASN A 94 -15.33 -19.51 0.96
C ASN A 94 -15.35 -20.86 1.68
N GLU A 95 -14.21 -21.31 2.23
CA GLU A 95 -14.13 -22.54 3.03
C GLU A 95 -15.02 -22.47 4.28
N GLN A 96 -14.95 -21.36 5.04
CA GLN A 96 -15.82 -21.16 6.21
C GLN A 96 -17.30 -21.07 5.83
N MET A 97 -17.62 -20.44 4.70
CA MET A 97 -18.98 -20.36 4.19
C MET A 97 -19.51 -21.74 3.80
N GLU A 98 -18.70 -22.59 3.18
CA GLU A 98 -19.06 -23.96 2.82
C GLU A 98 -19.24 -24.83 4.07
N GLU A 99 -18.34 -24.73 5.05
CA GLU A 99 -18.48 -25.41 6.35
C GLU A 99 -19.77 -25.00 7.05
N LEU A 100 -20.05 -23.70 7.13
CA LEU A 100 -21.25 -23.16 7.73
C LEU A 100 -22.52 -23.64 7.00
N ALA A 101 -22.50 -23.65 5.66
CA ALA A 101 -23.60 -24.19 4.87
C ALA A 101 -23.85 -25.67 5.17
N GLY A 102 -22.79 -26.48 5.28
CA GLY A 102 -22.89 -27.88 5.67
C GLY A 102 -23.46 -28.10 7.07
N VAL A 103 -23.06 -27.27 8.04
CA VAL A 103 -23.61 -27.30 9.41
C VAL A 103 -25.10 -26.93 9.41
N LEU A 104 -25.48 -25.88 8.68
CA LEU A 104 -26.87 -25.45 8.56
C LEU A 104 -27.74 -26.52 7.90
N GLN A 105 -27.24 -27.17 6.84
CA GLN A 105 -27.96 -28.27 6.18
C GLN A 105 -28.19 -29.43 7.15
N LYS A 106 -27.15 -29.90 7.86
CA LYS A 106 -27.29 -30.96 8.88
C LYS A 106 -28.27 -30.59 9.98
N LYS A 107 -28.27 -29.33 10.43
CA LYS A 107 -29.21 -28.86 11.46
C LYS A 107 -30.64 -28.83 10.94
N THR A 108 -30.83 -28.44 9.68
CA THR A 108 -32.14 -28.44 9.00
C THR A 108 -32.67 -29.85 8.84
N GLU A 109 -31.83 -30.80 8.40
CA GLU A 109 -32.19 -32.22 8.29
C GLU A 109 -32.56 -32.82 9.64
N LYS A 110 -31.79 -32.53 10.71
CA LYS A 110 -32.13 -32.96 12.07
C LYS A 110 -33.46 -32.38 12.54
N ALA A 111 -33.67 -31.08 12.37
CA ALA A 111 -34.91 -30.43 12.76
C ALA A 111 -36.13 -30.99 11.99
N LEU A 112 -36.00 -31.24 10.69
CA LEU A 112 -37.04 -31.88 9.89
C LEU A 112 -37.31 -33.32 10.36
N SER A 113 -36.26 -34.08 10.68
CA SER A 113 -36.41 -35.45 11.22
C SER A 113 -37.09 -35.45 12.59
N GLU A 114 -36.75 -34.52 13.48
CA GLU A 114 -37.41 -34.34 14.78
C GLU A 114 -38.89 -33.98 14.61
N VAL A 115 -39.20 -33.02 13.73
CA VAL A 115 -40.59 -32.63 13.39
C VAL A 115 -41.37 -33.81 12.84
N ASN A 116 -40.82 -34.57 11.88
CA ASN A 116 -41.48 -35.76 11.36
C ASN A 116 -41.71 -36.82 12.45
N SER A 117 -40.72 -37.05 13.32
CA SER A 117 -40.88 -37.98 14.45
C SER A 117 -41.95 -37.52 15.45
N TYR A 118 -42.11 -36.20 15.62
CA TYR A 118 -43.16 -35.63 16.45
C TYR A 118 -44.54 -35.78 15.80
N ILE A 119 -44.64 -35.56 14.49
CA ILE A 119 -45.86 -35.81 13.70
C ILE A 119 -46.27 -37.28 13.77
N ASP A 120 -45.33 -38.21 13.62
CA ASP A 120 -45.60 -39.66 13.70
C ASP A 120 -46.12 -40.05 15.09
N LYS A 121 -45.49 -39.54 16.16
CA LYS A 121 -45.96 -39.75 17.54
C LYS A 121 -47.34 -39.14 17.77
N PHE A 122 -47.58 -37.94 17.24
CA PHE A 122 -48.88 -37.29 17.34
C PHE A 122 -49.97 -38.11 16.63
N HIS A 123 -49.71 -38.63 15.43
CA HIS A 123 -50.66 -39.51 14.72
C HIS A 123 -50.88 -40.84 15.43
N ALA A 124 -49.89 -41.37 16.14
CA ALA A 124 -50.06 -42.56 16.97
C ALA A 124 -50.94 -42.29 18.21
N ASP A 125 -50.82 -41.10 18.80
CA ASP A 125 -51.59 -40.66 19.98
C ASP A 125 -52.93 -39.99 19.63
N GLU A 126 -53.17 -39.69 18.35
CA GLU A 126 -54.39 -39.05 17.80
C GLU A 126 -55.67 -39.81 18.20
N PRO A 127 -55.76 -41.16 18.06
CA PRO A 127 -56.98 -41.90 18.43
C PRO A 127 -57.27 -41.80 19.93
N ASN A 128 -56.24 -41.87 20.77
CA ASN A 128 -56.35 -41.79 22.23
C ASN A 128 -56.74 -40.39 22.68
N SER A 129 -56.15 -39.35 22.07
CA SER A 129 -56.45 -37.95 22.37
C SER A 129 -57.87 -37.58 21.95
N CYS A 130 -58.32 -38.02 20.77
CA CYS A 130 -59.70 -37.86 20.32
C CYS A 130 -60.70 -38.62 21.20
N ALA A 131 -60.36 -39.84 21.64
CA ALA A 131 -61.17 -40.60 22.59
C ALA A 131 -61.28 -39.90 23.96
N HIS A 132 -60.18 -39.31 24.45
CA HIS A 132 -60.18 -38.50 25.68
C HIS A 132 -61.01 -37.22 25.55
N LEU A 133 -60.92 -36.51 24.42
CA LEU A 133 -61.72 -35.31 24.15
C LEU A 133 -63.21 -35.64 24.06
N ALA A 134 -63.57 -36.73 23.37
CA ALA A 134 -64.95 -37.22 23.30
C ALA A 134 -65.47 -37.62 24.69
N ALA A 135 -64.66 -38.34 25.47
CA ALA A 135 -65.01 -38.71 26.85
C ALA A 135 -65.22 -37.48 27.74
N PHE A 136 -64.39 -36.44 27.61
CA PHE A 136 -64.52 -35.18 28.36
C PHE A 136 -65.79 -34.40 27.98
N ILE A 137 -66.10 -34.30 26.67
CA ILE A 137 -67.32 -33.65 26.19
C ILE A 137 -68.56 -34.40 26.71
N ILE A 138 -68.58 -35.73 26.62
CA ILE A 138 -69.67 -36.56 27.14
C ILE A 138 -69.81 -36.39 28.66
N GLN A 139 -68.70 -36.35 29.40
CA GLN A 139 -68.73 -36.12 30.84
C GLN A 139 -69.27 -34.72 31.21
N LYS A 140 -68.91 -33.69 30.45
CA LYS A 140 -69.40 -32.32 30.66
C LYS A 140 -70.88 -32.14 30.34
N VAL A 141 -71.38 -32.82 29.30
CA VAL A 141 -72.80 -32.71 28.88
C VAL A 141 -73.72 -33.60 29.72
N THR A 142 -73.25 -34.79 30.14
CA THR A 142 -74.09 -35.82 30.78
C THR A 142 -73.88 -35.96 32.30
N ASN A 143 -72.89 -35.24 32.85
CA ASN A 143 -72.49 -35.23 34.27
C ASN A 143 -72.21 -36.64 34.87
N LYS A 144 -71.90 -37.62 34.02
CA LYS A 144 -71.51 -39.00 34.35
C LYS A 144 -70.20 -39.33 33.61
N GLN A 145 -69.34 -40.15 34.23
CA GLN A 145 -68.07 -40.59 33.62
C GLN A 145 -68.34 -41.45 32.37
N ALA A 146 -67.70 -41.11 31.26
CA ALA A 146 -67.80 -41.85 30.00
C ALA A 146 -66.92 -43.11 30.01
N ASP A 147 -67.41 -44.21 29.44
CA ASP A 147 -66.70 -45.50 29.40
C ASP A 147 -65.75 -45.57 28.19
N LEU A 148 -64.46 -45.48 28.47
CA LEU A 148 -63.37 -45.39 27.48
C LEU A 148 -63.31 -46.61 26.54
N LYS A 149 -63.67 -47.81 27.03
CA LYS A 149 -63.61 -49.07 26.26
C LYS A 149 -64.65 -49.16 25.14
N LEU A 150 -65.77 -48.44 25.28
CA LEU A 150 -66.86 -48.46 24.31
C LEU A 150 -66.58 -47.48 23.16
N LEU A 151 -65.90 -46.36 23.47
CA LEU A 151 -65.46 -45.36 22.49
C LEU A 151 -64.35 -45.88 21.56
N GLU A 152 -63.35 -46.59 22.09
CA GLU A 152 -62.33 -47.26 21.26
C GLU A 152 -62.96 -48.27 20.28
N LYS A 153 -63.97 -49.02 20.74
CA LYS A 153 -64.67 -50.05 19.94
C LYS A 153 -65.52 -49.46 18.81
N ILE A 154 -66.04 -48.24 18.98
CA ILE A 154 -66.80 -47.52 17.94
C ILE A 154 -65.83 -46.88 16.93
N HIS A 155 -64.72 -46.30 17.39
CA HIS A 155 -63.70 -45.73 16.50
C HIS A 155 -63.04 -46.79 15.61
N GLY A 156 -62.72 -47.97 16.16
CA GLY A 156 -62.19 -49.10 15.39
C GLY A 156 -63.16 -49.73 14.39
N ARG A 157 -64.46 -49.41 14.45
CA ARG A 157 -65.49 -49.84 13.48
C ARG A 157 -65.66 -48.89 12.29
N SER A 158 -65.03 -47.72 12.33
CA SER A 158 -65.18 -46.64 11.34
C SER A 158 -64.00 -46.51 10.36
N LYS A 159 -62.93 -47.30 10.55
CA LYS A 159 -61.96 -47.60 9.49
C LYS A 159 -62.49 -48.77 8.66
#